data_AF-A0A9D8XIK5-F1
#
_entry.id   AF-A0A9D8XIK5-F1
#
_cell.length_a   1.000
_cell.length_b   1.000
_cell.length_c   1.000
_cell.angle_alpha   90.00
_cell.angle_beta   90.00
_cell.angle_gamma   90.00
#
_symmetry.space_group_name_H-M   'P 1'
#
loop_
_entity.id
_entity.type
_entity.pdbx_description
1 polymer ?
#
loop_
_entity_poly.entity_id
_entity_poly.type
_entity_poly.pdbx_seq_one_letter_code
_entity_poly.pdbx_strand_id
1 'polypeptide(L)' 'SSNLDIAIDKNTCLAGEVGLAGEIRPVNRIEQRIMEAQKLGFERIIVPHFAAGSIDFKRFDIQIDQVRKVEEAFRLLFG' A
#
# COMPACT_ATOMS: atom_id res chain seq x y z
N SER A 1 -5.28 -7.77 12.86
CA SER A 1 -4.19 -8.73 12.59
C SER A 1 -4.14 -9.72 13.73
N SER A 2 -4.18 -11.03 13.43
CA SER A 2 -4.27 -12.10 14.44
C SER A 2 -3.03 -12.23 15.35
N ASN A 3 -1.94 -11.52 15.05
CA ASN A 3 -0.70 -11.55 15.83
C ASN A 3 -0.53 -10.36 16.79
N LEU A 4 -1.34 -9.30 16.65
CA LEU A 4 -1.24 -8.08 17.45
C LEU A 4 -2.58 -7.62 18.04
N ASP A 5 -3.70 -8.29 17.72
CA ASP A 5 -5.08 -7.90 18.12
C ASP A 5 -5.50 -6.46 17.77
N ILE A 6 -4.73 -5.77 16.94
CA ILE A 6 -5.09 -4.44 16.43
C ILE A 6 -5.90 -4.62 15.14
N ALA A 7 -7.07 -4.00 15.10
CA ALA A 7 -7.91 -3.93 13.92
C ALA A 7 -7.24 -3.05 12.86
N ILE A 8 -7.17 -3.56 11.63
CA ILE A 8 -6.80 -2.73 10.48
C ILE A 8 -8.06 -1.96 10.07
N ASP A 9 -7.89 -0.68 9.75
CA ASP A 9 -8.99 0.12 9.21
C ASP A 9 -9.59 -0.54 7.97
N LYS A 10 -10.92 -0.64 7.92
CA LYS A 10 -11.64 -1.39 6.87
C LYS A 10 -11.51 -0.75 5.48
N ASN A 11 -11.14 0.53 5.43
CA ASN A 11 -11.01 1.30 4.19
C ASN A 11 -9.55 1.40 3.74
N THR A 12 -8.65 0.59 4.33
CA THR A 12 -7.25 0.46 3.90
C THR A 12 -7.01 -0.86 3.17
N CYS A 13 -6.34 -0.78 2.03
CA CYS A 13 -5.87 -1.95 1.28
C CYS A 13 -4.36 -1.91 1.03
N LEU A 14 -3.77 -3.03 0.64
CA LEU A 14 -2.34 -3.15 0.35
C LEU A 14 -2.11 -3.86 -0.99
N ALA A 15 -1.10 -3.44 -1.73
CA ALA A 15 -0.62 -4.12 -2.92
C ALA A 15 0.91 -4.16 -2.93
N GLY A 16 1.51 -5.33 -3.13
CA GLY A 16 2.96 -5.48 -3.13
C GLY A 16 3.38 -6.93 -2.95
N GLU A 17 4.62 -7.24 -3.29
CA GLU A 17 5.24 -8.53 -2.99
C GLU A 17 6.18 -8.37 -1.79
N VAL A 18 6.23 -9.39 -0.93
CA VAL A 18 7.12 -9.40 0.23
C VAL A 18 8.27 -10.37 -0.02
N GLY A 19 9.49 -9.87 0.04
CA GLY A 19 10.69 -10.70 -0.01
C GLY A 19 11.03 -11.30 1.35
N LEU A 20 11.90 -12.33 1.35
CA LEU A 20 12.25 -13.09 2.55
C LEU A 20 13.02 -12.23 3.58
N ALA A 21 13.73 -11.19 3.12
CA ALA A 21 14.43 -10.26 3.99
C ALA A 21 13.54 -9.08 4.44
N GLY A 22 12.23 -9.15 4.18
CA GLY A 22 11.26 -8.13 4.60
C GLY A 22 11.23 -6.89 3.70
N GLU A 23 11.87 -6.95 2.53
CA GLU A 23 11.74 -5.93 1.49
C GLU A 23 10.37 -6.01 0.80
N ILE A 24 9.81 -4.85 0.44
CA ILE A 24 8.58 -4.76 -0.35
C ILE A 24 8.96 -4.50 -1.80
N ARG A 25 8.50 -5.38 -2.69
CA ARG A 25 8.83 -5.36 -4.11
C ARG A 25 7.64 -4.84 -4.94
N PRO A 26 7.92 -4.12 -6.05
CA PRO A 26 6.88 -3.63 -6.95
C PRO A 26 6.13 -4.78 -7.62
N VAL A 27 4.80 -4.62 -7.72
CA VAL A 27 3.93 -5.52 -8.47
C VAL A 27 3.54 -4.92 -9.81
N ASN A 28 3.21 -5.78 -10.77
CA ASN A 28 2.75 -5.35 -12.08
C ASN A 28 1.45 -4.54 -12.00
N ARG A 29 1.37 -3.51 -12.85
CA ARG A 29 0.19 -2.65 -13.07
C ARG A 29 -0.33 -1.97 -11.80
N ILE A 30 0.56 -1.39 -11.00
CA ILE A 30 0.18 -0.74 -9.74
C ILE A 30 -0.86 0.38 -9.93
N GLU A 31 -0.75 1.15 -11.01
CA GLU A 31 -1.70 2.20 -11.34
C GLU A 31 -3.14 1.69 -11.52
N GLN A 32 -3.29 0.51 -12.13
CA GLN A 32 -4.59 -0.13 -12.29
C GLN A 32 -5.14 -0.59 -10.93
N ARG A 33 -4.28 -1.14 -10.06
CA ARG A 33 -4.65 -1.59 -8.72
C ARG A 33 -5.10 -0.44 -7.83
N ILE A 34 -4.41 0.71 -7.91
CA ILE A 34 -4.80 1.94 -7.21
C ILE A 34 -6.18 2.42 -7.69
N MET A 35 -6.41 2.41 -9.01
CA MET A 35 -7.71 2.78 -9.58
C MET A 35 -8.84 1.84 -9.15
N GLU A 36 -8.57 0.53 -9.08
CA GLU A 36 -9.53 -0.47 -8.60
C GLU A 36 -9.83 -0.26 -7.11
N ALA A 37 -8.82 0.00 -6.29
CA ALA A 37 -9.00 0.30 -4.87
C ALA A 37 -9.91 1.52 -4.66
N GLN A 38 -9.65 2.61 -5.39
CA GLN A 38 -10.49 3.81 -5.37
C GLN A 38 -11.94 3.49 -5.79
N LYS A 39 -12.13 2.72 -6.87
CA LYS A 39 -13.47 2.33 -7.36
C LYS A 39 -14.25 1.46 -6.37
N LEU A 40 -13.55 0.64 -5.58
CA LEU A 40 -14.15 -0.21 -4.55
C LEU A 40 -14.47 0.56 -3.26
N GLY A 41 -14.11 1.84 -3.19
CA GLY A 41 -14.39 2.69 -2.03
C GLY A 41 -13.34 2.62 -0.93
N PHE A 42 -12.14 2.11 -1.21
CA PHE A 42 -11.03 2.24 -0.27
C PHE A 42 -10.56 3.71 -0.22
N GLU A 43 -10.30 4.20 0.98
CA GLU A 43 -9.81 5.56 1.22
C GLU A 43 -8.27 5.61 1.21
N ARG A 44 -7.64 4.46 1.42
CA ARG A 44 -6.19 4.33 1.55
C ARG A 44 -5.66 3.07 0.91
N ILE A 45 -4.53 3.18 0.22
CA ILE A 45 -3.76 2.06 -0.32
C ILE A 45 -2.27 2.19 0.02
N ILE A 46 -1.69 1.09 0.50
CA ILE A 46 -0.25 0.97 0.74
C ILE A 46 0.38 0.24 -0.44
N VAL A 47 1.40 0.84 -1.05
CA VAL A 47 2.08 0.33 -2.25
C VAL A 47 3.60 0.31 -2.07
N PRO A 48 4.35 -0.45 -2.89
CA PRO A 48 5.81 -0.46 -2.84
C PRO A 48 6.35 0.93 -3.20
N HIS A 49 7.53 1.28 -2.73
CA HIS A 49 8.15 2.54 -3.10
C HIS A 49 8.56 2.55 -4.58
N PHE A 50 8.17 3.59 -5.30
CA PHE A 50 8.56 3.83 -6.68
C PHE A 50 9.49 5.04 -6.77
N ALA A 51 10.36 5.05 -7.79
CA ALA A 51 11.23 6.20 -8.04
C ALA A 51 10.39 7.45 -8.38
N ALA A 52 10.86 8.62 -7.96
CA ALA A 52 10.19 9.88 -8.21
C ALA A 52 9.93 10.07 -9.72
N GLY A 53 8.68 10.40 -10.08
CA GLY A 53 8.26 10.59 -11.47
C GLY A 53 7.96 9.31 -12.25
N SER A 54 8.10 8.12 -11.65
CA SER A 54 7.72 6.86 -12.32
C SER A 54 6.20 6.70 -12.46
N ILE A 55 5.46 7.23 -11.50
CA ILE A 55 3.99 7.20 -11.46
C ILE A 55 3.51 8.57 -10.98
N ASP A 56 2.51 9.11 -11.66
CA ASP A 56 1.82 10.30 -11.19
C ASP A 56 0.71 9.91 -10.20
N PHE A 57 1.06 9.91 -8.92
CA PHE A 57 0.12 9.57 -7.85
C PHE A 57 -0.94 10.65 -7.59
N LYS A 58 -0.75 11.88 -8.08
CA LYS A 58 -1.67 13.01 -7.82
C LYS A 58 -2.99 12.89 -8.59
N ARG A 59 -3.05 11.99 -9.57
CA ARG A 59 -4.24 11.78 -10.41
C ARG A 59 -5.29 10.88 -9.76
N PHE A 60 -5.01 10.32 -8.59
CA PHE A 60 -5.91 9.42 -7.87
C PHE A 60 -6.49 10.14 -6.65
N ASP A 61 -7.75 9.86 -6.32
CA ASP A 61 -8.49 10.45 -5.21
C ASP A 61 -8.45 9.55 -3.95
N ILE A 62 -7.44 8.69 -3.85
CA ILE A 62 -7.19 7.77 -2.74
C ILE A 62 -5.86 8.14 -2.07
N GLN A 63 -5.75 7.99 -0.75
CA GLN A 63 -4.47 8.17 -0.06
C GLN A 63 -3.51 7.04 -0.45
N ILE A 64 -2.32 7.38 -0.94
CA ILE A 64 -1.32 6.42 -1.39
C ILE A 64 -0.08 6.53 -0.52
N ASP A 65 0.17 5.52 0.31
CA ASP A 65 1.38 5.43 1.12
C ASP A 65 2.38 4.48 0.50
N GLN A 66 3.62 4.93 0.37
CA GLN A 66 4.71 4.17 -0.24
C GLN A 66 5.63 3.59 0.82
N VAL A 67 5.94 2.30 0.72
CA VAL A 67 6.77 1.58 1.69
C VAL A 67 7.87 0.77 1.00
N ARG A 68 9.04 0.68 1.65
CA ARG A 68 10.19 -0.11 1.19
C ARG A 68 10.34 -1.43 1.95
N LYS A 69 9.85 -1.47 3.19
CA LYS A 69 9.97 -2.62 4.08
C LYS A 69 8.66 -2.93 4.78
N VAL A 70 8.49 -4.18 5.15
CA VAL A 70 7.32 -4.66 5.90
C VAL A 70 7.13 -3.87 7.20
N GLU A 71 8.22 -3.56 7.91
CA GLU A 71 8.20 -2.78 9.16
C GLU A 71 7.57 -1.38 9.01
N GLU A 72 7.68 -0.76 7.83
CA GLU A 72 7.06 0.53 7.52
C GLU A 72 5.55 0.36 7.33
N ALA A 73 5.13 -0.69 6.61
CA ALA A 73 3.71 -1.01 6.44
C ALA A 73 3.05 -1.31 7.79
N PHE A 74 3.73 -2.05 8.68
CA PHE A 74 3.22 -2.30 10.04
C PHE A 74 3.05 -1.02 10.85
N ARG A 75 4.02 -0.09 10.80
CA ARG A 75 3.90 1.22 11.45
C ARG A 75 2.74 2.04 10.91
N LEU A 76 2.48 1.98 9.61
CA LEU A 76 1.35 2.69 8.99
C LEU A 76 -0.03 2.10 9.34
N LEU A 77 -0.08 0.80 9.63
CA LEU A 77 -1.32 0.08 9.94
C LEU A 77 -1.66 0.04 11.44
N PHE A 78 -0.64 0.09 12.30
CA PHE A 78 -0.79 -0.18 13.74
C PHE A 78 -0.12 0.87 14.64
N GLY A 79 0.53 1.88 14.06
CA GLY A 79 1.16 2.99 14.77
C GLY A 79 0.26 4.21 14.90
#